data_AF-C1E2E5-F1
#
_entry.id   AF-C1E2E5-F1
#
_cell.length_a   1.000
_cell.length_b   1.000
_cell.length_c   1.000
_cell.angle_alpha   90.00
_cell.angle_beta   90.00
_cell.angle_gamma   90.00
#
_symmetry.space_group_name_H-M   'P 1'
#
loop_
_entity.id
_entity.type
_entity.pdbx_description
1 polymer ?
#
loop_
_entity_poly.entity_id
_entity_poly.type
_entity_poly.pdbx_seq_one_letter_code
_entity_poly.pdbx_strand_id
1 'polypeptide(L)'
;PRLTPTQRRRLDEIAARVDVPYDSFEDSHRASLLELWNLTFPNDPRPAEFSDGGLKHPKWKEMGWQGVDPATDFRSGGLLSLHNLIWLATHERGVYDRLLRKTDGTRSEWEYPFAAAGVNVTHALCDELQLRPTRRHTRGVGGHAGAKDAFERVYSAWFQALDREWLDRGATYMEFGEVMNATRKKVRGAL
;
A
#
# COMPACT_ATOMS: atom_id res chain seq x y z
N PRO A 1 -20.67 -11.44 13.91
CA PRO A 1 -20.63 -10.53 15.09
C PRO A 1 -21.09 -9.11 14.71
N ARG A 2 -21.79 -8.38 15.59
CA ARG A 2 -22.12 -6.96 15.36
C ARG A 2 -20.92 -6.09 15.75
N LEU A 3 -20.61 -5.09 14.94
CA LEU A 3 -19.54 -4.12 15.21
C LEU A 3 -19.89 -3.26 16.43
N THR A 4 -18.91 -3.03 17.32
CA THR A 4 -19.02 -2.04 18.40
C THR A 4 -19.06 -0.61 17.84
N PRO A 5 -19.57 0.37 18.59
CA PRO A 5 -19.57 1.78 18.18
C PRO A 5 -18.17 2.31 17.81
N THR A 6 -17.14 1.92 18.56
CA THR A 6 -15.74 2.30 18.30
C THR A 6 -15.22 1.70 16.98
N GLN A 7 -15.52 0.42 16.71
CA GLN A 7 -15.16 -0.22 15.44
C GLN A 7 -15.86 0.47 14.27
N ARG A 8 -17.14 0.85 14.42
CA ARG A 8 -17.87 1.56 13.37
C ARG A 8 -17.25 2.92 13.06
N ARG A 9 -16.98 3.74 14.07
CA ARG A 9 -16.34 5.06 13.89
C ARG A 9 -15.01 4.96 13.16
N ARG A 10 -14.18 3.96 13.50
CA ARG A 10 -12.89 3.77 12.83
C ARG A 10 -13.04 3.27 11.40
N LEU A 11 -14.00 2.39 11.14
CA LEU A 11 -14.33 2.01 9.77
C LEU A 11 -14.79 3.21 8.96
N ASP A 12 -15.57 4.12 9.56
CA ASP A 12 -15.99 5.37 8.91
C ASP A 12 -14.80 6.31 8.66
N GLU A 13 -13.86 6.44 9.62
CA GLU A 13 -12.61 7.22 9.47
C GLU A 13 -11.71 6.66 8.36
N ILE A 14 -11.59 5.33 8.25
CA ILE A 14 -10.82 4.68 7.18
C ILE A 14 -11.57 4.86 5.86
N ALA A 15 -12.88 4.61 5.81
CA ALA A 15 -13.70 4.76 4.60
C ALA A 15 -13.64 6.18 4.04
N ALA A 16 -13.59 7.20 4.90
CA ALA A 16 -13.39 8.59 4.49
C ALA A 16 -12.06 8.84 3.76
N ARG A 17 -11.06 7.96 3.92
CA ARG A 17 -9.74 8.03 3.26
C ARG A 17 -9.65 7.13 2.01
N VAL A 18 -10.49 6.10 1.88
CA VAL A 18 -10.39 5.06 0.83
C VAL A 18 -10.60 5.61 -0.58
N ASP A 19 -11.56 6.51 -0.75
CA ASP A 19 -11.93 7.05 -2.07
C ASP A 19 -11.35 8.45 -2.33
N VAL A 20 -10.36 8.88 -1.53
CA VAL A 20 -9.64 10.13 -1.78
C VAL A 20 -8.58 9.90 -2.87
N PRO A 21 -8.75 10.45 -4.09
CA PRO A 21 -7.73 10.34 -5.12
C PRO A 21 -6.49 11.14 -4.73
N TYR A 22 -5.32 10.70 -5.21
CA TYR A 22 -4.14 11.56 -5.16
C TYR A 22 -4.35 12.74 -6.12
N ASP A 23 -3.99 13.94 -5.68
CA ASP A 23 -4.08 15.17 -6.45
C ASP A 23 -2.72 15.86 -6.43
N SER A 24 -2.10 15.96 -7.61
CA SER A 24 -0.80 16.61 -7.78
C SER A 24 -0.85 18.12 -7.53
N PHE A 25 -2.02 18.76 -7.56
CA PHE A 25 -2.16 20.19 -7.27
C PHE A 25 -2.43 20.48 -5.79
N GLU A 26 -2.76 19.46 -4.99
CA GLU A 26 -2.95 19.61 -3.55
C GLU A 26 -1.61 19.57 -2.79
N ASP A 27 -1.29 20.66 -2.09
CA ASP A 27 -0.03 20.84 -1.38
C ASP A 27 0.20 19.74 -0.33
N SER A 28 -0.84 19.34 0.40
CA SER A 28 -0.73 18.30 1.41
C SER A 28 -0.42 16.93 0.79
N HIS A 29 -0.96 16.62 -0.39
CA HIS A 29 -0.67 15.37 -1.11
C HIS A 29 0.76 15.36 -1.64
N ARG A 30 1.24 16.48 -2.20
CA ARG A 30 2.64 16.63 -2.61
C ARG A 30 3.59 16.50 -1.43
N ALA A 31 3.24 17.09 -0.28
CA ALA A 31 4.02 16.96 0.96
C ALA A 31 4.17 15.50 1.40
N SER A 32 3.09 14.71 1.40
CA SER A 32 3.16 13.27 1.68
C SER A 32 4.04 12.51 0.68
N LEU A 33 3.98 12.85 -0.62
CA LEU A 33 4.83 12.17 -1.61
C LEU A 33 6.32 12.51 -1.41
N LEU A 34 6.63 13.74 -0.99
CA LEU A 34 7.98 14.14 -0.60
C LEU A 34 8.45 13.48 0.69
N GLU A 35 7.57 13.28 1.65
CA GLU A 35 7.89 12.51 2.85
C GLU A 35 8.32 11.08 2.47
N LEU A 36 7.54 10.42 1.62
CA LEU A 36 7.90 9.09 1.11
C LEU A 36 9.24 9.10 0.37
N TRP A 37 9.50 10.13 -0.44
CA TRP A 37 10.80 10.32 -1.09
C TRP A 37 11.92 10.37 -0.05
N ASN A 38 11.83 11.26 0.94
CA ASN A 38 12.86 11.47 1.95
C ASN A 38 13.11 10.21 2.79
N LEU A 39 12.07 9.43 3.08
CA LEU A 39 12.19 8.15 3.79
C LEU A 39 12.90 7.07 2.95
N THR A 40 12.77 7.14 1.62
CA THR A 40 13.31 6.11 0.69
C THR A 40 14.70 6.45 0.20
N PHE A 41 14.93 7.71 -0.14
CA PHE A 41 16.14 8.24 -0.77
C PHE A 41 16.70 9.43 0.03
N PRO A 42 17.06 9.24 1.32
CA PRO A 42 17.42 10.34 2.22
C PRO A 42 18.67 11.13 1.79
N ASN A 43 19.51 10.53 0.96
CA ASN A 43 20.77 11.12 0.49
C ASN A 43 20.67 11.68 -0.94
N ASP A 44 19.52 11.56 -1.59
CA ASP A 44 19.30 12.03 -2.95
C ASP A 44 18.64 13.41 -2.97
N PRO A 45 18.90 14.23 -4.00
CA PRO A 45 18.22 15.51 -4.17
C PRO A 45 16.71 15.31 -4.29
N ARG A 46 15.94 16.30 -3.84
CA ARG A 46 14.48 16.31 -3.96
C ARG A 46 14.06 16.17 -5.44
N PRO A 47 12.97 15.45 -5.76
CA PRO A 47 12.41 15.38 -7.11
C PRO A 47 12.06 16.78 -7.63
N ALA A 48 12.24 16.99 -8.93
CA ALA A 48 11.83 18.23 -9.56
C ALA A 48 10.31 18.33 -9.59
N GLU A 49 9.79 19.52 -9.28
CA GLU A 49 8.37 19.84 -9.40
C GLU A 49 8.10 20.40 -10.79
N PHE A 50 7.06 19.90 -11.45
CA PHE A 50 6.69 20.27 -12.81
C PHE A 50 5.40 21.08 -12.83
N SER A 51 5.14 21.75 -13.96
CA SER A 51 3.94 22.60 -14.13
C SER A 51 2.61 21.85 -14.03
N ASP A 52 2.62 20.53 -14.14
CA ASP A 52 1.47 19.65 -13.92
C ASP A 52 1.32 19.19 -12.46
N GLY A 53 2.08 19.79 -11.54
CA GLY A 53 2.13 19.43 -10.12
C GLY A 53 2.91 18.14 -9.83
N GLY A 54 3.42 17.44 -10.86
CA GLY A 54 4.13 16.18 -10.68
C GLY A 54 5.49 16.35 -10.00
N LEU A 55 5.82 15.44 -9.09
CA LEU A 55 7.14 15.35 -8.44
C LEU A 55 7.95 14.24 -9.09
N LYS A 56 8.68 14.58 -10.16
CA LYS A 56 9.23 13.57 -11.07
C LYS A 56 10.73 13.34 -10.83
N HIS A 57 11.13 12.07 -10.82
CA HIS A 57 12.52 11.64 -10.69
C HIS A 57 12.73 10.21 -11.21
N PRO A 58 13.84 9.89 -11.91
CA PRO A 58 14.11 8.53 -12.40
C PRO A 58 14.11 7.44 -11.32
N LYS A 59 14.67 7.74 -10.14
CA LYS A 59 14.73 6.80 -8.99
C LYS A 59 13.38 6.33 -8.46
N TRP A 60 12.27 6.98 -8.81
CA TRP A 60 10.96 6.40 -8.50
C TRP A 60 10.81 4.98 -9.09
N LYS A 61 11.44 4.70 -10.23
CA LYS A 61 11.49 3.34 -10.78
C LYS A 61 12.28 2.36 -9.91
N GLU A 62 13.34 2.80 -9.24
CA GLU A 62 14.11 1.97 -8.29
C GLU A 62 13.25 1.57 -7.07
N MET A 63 12.30 2.42 -6.68
CA MET A 63 11.30 2.10 -5.65
C MET A 63 10.19 1.15 -6.16
N GLY A 64 10.09 0.93 -7.47
CA GLY A 64 9.03 0.12 -8.10
C GLY A 64 7.76 0.89 -8.45
N TRP A 65 7.85 2.20 -8.73
CA TRP A 65 6.80 2.92 -9.46
C TRP A 65 6.88 2.59 -10.96
N GLN A 66 5.74 2.61 -11.69
CA GLN A 66 5.74 2.27 -13.13
C GLN A 66 6.50 3.32 -13.96
N GLY A 67 6.48 4.57 -13.52
CA GLY A 67 7.08 5.70 -14.22
C GLY A 67 8.04 6.51 -13.36
N VAL A 68 8.47 7.63 -13.92
CA VAL A 68 9.21 8.68 -13.19
C VAL A 68 8.27 9.60 -12.41
N ASP A 69 6.95 9.36 -12.48
CA ASP A 69 5.92 10.14 -11.83
C ASP A 69 4.94 9.22 -11.09
N PRO A 70 5.06 9.10 -9.76
CA PRO A 70 4.19 8.26 -8.93
C PRO A 70 2.71 8.66 -8.98
N ALA A 71 2.38 9.91 -9.35
CA ALA A 71 0.99 10.38 -9.39
C ALA A 71 0.11 9.49 -10.29
N THR A 72 0.70 8.93 -11.35
CA THR A 72 0.00 8.06 -12.31
C THR A 72 -0.34 6.67 -11.77
N ASP A 73 0.34 6.23 -10.72
CA ASP A 73 0.21 4.89 -10.14
C ASP A 73 -0.87 4.82 -9.05
N PHE A 74 -1.27 5.96 -8.44
CA PHE A 74 -2.24 6.00 -7.34
C PHE A 74 -3.70 5.74 -7.73
N ARG A 75 -4.00 5.39 -8.98
CA ARG A 75 -5.40 5.28 -9.48
C ARG A 75 -6.27 4.28 -8.69
N SER A 76 -5.72 3.14 -8.28
CA SER A 76 -6.48 2.08 -7.60
C SER A 76 -6.46 2.18 -6.08
N GLY A 77 -5.34 2.63 -5.49
CA GLY A 77 -5.16 2.75 -4.04
C GLY A 77 -5.36 4.15 -3.45
N GLY A 78 -5.46 5.18 -4.30
CA GLY A 78 -5.64 6.57 -3.91
C GLY A 78 -4.54 7.09 -2.97
N LEU A 79 -4.86 8.19 -2.29
CA LEU A 79 -3.99 8.79 -1.27
C LEU A 79 -3.71 7.83 -0.09
N LEU A 80 -4.66 6.95 0.24
CA LEU A 80 -4.48 5.98 1.31
C LEU A 80 -3.28 5.06 1.08
N SER A 81 -3.03 4.66 -0.17
CA SER A 81 -1.88 3.80 -0.48
C SER A 81 -0.53 4.50 -0.26
N LEU A 82 -0.45 5.81 -0.52
CA LEU A 82 0.71 6.63 -0.18
C LEU A 82 0.92 6.66 1.34
N HIS A 83 -0.15 6.91 2.10
CA HIS A 83 -0.08 6.93 3.56
C HIS A 83 0.32 5.57 4.15
N ASN A 84 -0.14 4.46 3.57
CA ASN A 84 0.26 3.12 4.00
C ASN A 84 1.76 2.86 3.79
N LEU A 85 2.32 3.29 2.64
CA LEU A 85 3.75 3.18 2.37
C LEU A 85 4.58 4.03 3.34
N ILE A 86 4.15 5.27 3.61
CA ILE A 86 4.78 6.15 4.60
C ILE A 86 4.72 5.53 5.99
N TRP A 87 3.56 5.02 6.39
CA TRP A 87 3.39 4.37 7.69
C TRP A 87 4.33 3.18 7.84
N LEU A 88 4.42 2.33 6.80
CA LEU A 88 5.32 1.17 6.80
C LEU A 88 6.79 1.60 6.94
N ALA A 89 7.20 2.63 6.20
CA ALA A 89 8.56 3.17 6.24
C ALA A 89 8.93 3.79 7.61
N THR A 90 7.95 4.40 8.29
CA THR A 90 8.14 5.13 9.55
C THR A 90 8.01 4.24 10.79
N HIS A 91 7.06 3.30 10.80
CA HIS A 91 6.72 2.50 11.98
C HIS A 91 7.28 1.09 11.94
N GLU A 92 7.51 0.53 10.75
CA GLU A 92 8.04 -0.83 10.57
C GLU A 92 9.22 -0.83 9.59
N ARG A 93 10.21 0.03 9.86
CA ARG A 93 11.34 0.26 8.95
C ARG A 93 12.05 -1.01 8.48
N GLY A 94 12.25 -1.98 9.39
CA GLY A 94 12.88 -3.25 9.05
C GLY A 94 12.06 -4.09 8.06
N VAL A 95 10.72 -4.02 8.12
CA VAL A 95 9.84 -4.65 7.12
C VAL A 95 9.91 -3.89 5.80
N TYR A 96 9.82 -2.55 5.85
CA TYR A 96 9.92 -1.69 4.66
C TYR A 96 11.20 -1.96 3.87
N ASP A 97 12.35 -1.92 4.53
CA ASP A 97 13.65 -2.17 3.91
C ASP A 97 13.75 -3.53 3.24
N ARG A 98 13.31 -4.56 3.94
CA ARG A 98 13.39 -5.95 3.50
C ARG A 98 12.55 -6.19 2.25
N LEU A 99 11.33 -5.64 2.23
CA LEU A 99 10.40 -5.74 1.09
C LEU A 99 10.85 -4.90 -0.12
N LEU A 100 11.37 -3.69 0.13
CA LEU A 100 11.87 -2.79 -0.91
C LEU A 100 13.14 -3.32 -1.56
N ARG A 101 14.14 -3.68 -0.74
CA ARG A 101 15.46 -4.13 -1.18
C ARG A 101 15.55 -5.63 -1.46
N LYS A 102 14.46 -6.37 -1.25
CA LYS A 102 14.35 -7.77 -1.63
C LYS A 102 15.41 -8.65 -0.94
N THR A 103 15.67 -8.41 0.34
CA THR A 103 16.84 -9.01 1.03
C THR A 103 16.63 -10.44 1.50
N ASP A 104 15.41 -10.96 1.44
CA ASP A 104 15.07 -12.31 1.90
C ASP A 104 15.01 -13.31 0.74
N GLY A 105 15.44 -14.55 1.02
CA GLY A 105 15.20 -15.71 0.15
C GLY A 105 15.98 -15.71 -1.15
N THR A 106 15.73 -16.72 -1.98
CA THR A 106 16.21 -16.77 -3.37
C THR A 106 15.12 -16.18 -4.26
N ARG A 107 15.49 -15.19 -5.07
CA ARG A 107 14.54 -14.36 -5.82
C ARG A 107 14.71 -14.52 -7.32
N SER A 108 13.63 -14.26 -8.05
CA SER A 108 13.66 -14.24 -9.51
C SER A 108 14.44 -13.02 -9.99
N GLU A 109 14.95 -13.07 -11.22
CA GLU A 109 15.45 -11.87 -11.90
C GLU A 109 14.33 -10.83 -12.07
N TRP A 110 13.10 -11.31 -12.31
CA TRP A 110 11.93 -10.47 -12.57
C TRP A 110 11.04 -10.39 -11.34
N GLU A 111 11.44 -9.56 -10.38
CA GLU A 111 10.71 -9.35 -9.12
C GLU A 111 9.45 -8.46 -9.28
N TYR A 112 8.57 -8.50 -8.27
CA TYR A 112 7.47 -7.55 -8.21
C TYR A 112 7.94 -6.13 -7.86
N PRO A 113 7.38 -5.10 -8.51
CA PRO A 113 7.66 -3.71 -8.20
C PRO A 113 7.10 -3.34 -6.81
N PHE A 114 7.97 -2.93 -5.88
CA PHE A 114 7.59 -2.70 -4.47
C PHE A 114 6.46 -1.67 -4.32
N ALA A 115 6.60 -0.45 -4.86
CA ALA A 115 5.59 0.58 -4.69
C ALA A 115 4.25 0.20 -5.33
N ALA A 116 4.26 -0.26 -6.59
CA ALA A 116 3.05 -0.71 -7.27
C ALA A 116 2.38 -1.90 -6.56
N ALA A 117 3.14 -2.83 -5.98
CA ALA A 117 2.59 -3.89 -5.15
C ALA A 117 1.93 -3.34 -3.86
N GLY A 118 2.55 -2.37 -3.21
CA GLY A 118 1.97 -1.68 -2.05
C GLY A 118 0.63 -0.98 -2.36
N VAL A 119 0.50 -0.37 -3.55
CA VAL A 119 -0.77 0.19 -4.02
C VAL A 119 -1.82 -0.91 -4.22
N ASN A 120 -1.46 -2.02 -4.86
CA ASN A 120 -2.36 -3.16 -5.09
C ASN A 120 -2.81 -3.83 -3.79
N VAL A 121 -1.91 -3.99 -2.81
CA VAL A 121 -2.22 -4.49 -1.47
C VAL A 121 -3.23 -3.59 -0.78
N THR A 122 -3.04 -2.26 -0.82
CA THR A 122 -3.99 -1.31 -0.26
C THR A 122 -5.36 -1.44 -0.92
N HIS A 123 -5.41 -1.43 -2.25
CA HIS A 123 -6.65 -1.55 -3.01
C HIS A 123 -7.41 -2.82 -2.66
N ALA A 124 -6.73 -3.97 -2.67
CA ALA A 124 -7.34 -5.25 -2.35
C ALA A 124 -7.81 -5.33 -0.88
N LEU A 125 -7.09 -4.70 0.06
CA LEU A 125 -7.51 -4.65 1.46
C LEU A 125 -8.79 -3.83 1.65
N CYS A 126 -8.91 -2.69 0.96
CA CYS A 126 -10.13 -1.88 0.96
C CYS A 126 -11.34 -2.65 0.42
N ASP A 127 -11.13 -3.43 -0.65
CA ASP A 127 -12.16 -4.29 -1.24
C ASP A 127 -12.58 -5.42 -0.28
N GLU A 128 -11.64 -6.00 0.47
CA GLU A 128 -11.92 -7.03 1.47
C GLU A 128 -12.74 -6.55 2.64
N LEU A 129 -12.38 -5.39 3.15
CA LEU A 129 -13.07 -4.77 4.28
C LEU A 129 -14.38 -4.09 3.85
N GLN A 130 -14.72 -4.14 2.56
CA GLN A 130 -15.94 -3.55 1.98
C GLN A 130 -16.08 -2.06 2.33
N LEU A 131 -14.96 -1.34 2.32
CA LEU A 131 -14.92 0.06 2.75
C LEU A 131 -15.45 1.02 1.68
N ARG A 132 -15.61 0.56 0.43
CA ARG A 132 -16.16 1.36 -0.67
C ARG A 132 -17.70 1.32 -0.65
N PRO A 133 -18.40 2.47 -0.72
CA PRO A 133 -19.87 2.55 -0.59
C PRO A 133 -20.69 1.80 -1.65
N THR A 134 -20.05 1.31 -2.72
CA THR A 134 -20.73 0.76 -3.91
C THR A 134 -21.24 -0.68 -3.75
N ARG A 135 -20.96 -1.37 -2.63
CA ARG A 135 -21.57 -2.68 -2.32
C ARG A 135 -22.54 -2.58 -1.15
N ARG A 136 -23.84 -2.61 -1.49
CA ARG A 136 -24.94 -2.86 -0.57
C ARG A 136 -24.70 -4.16 0.23
N HIS A 137 -24.65 -3.99 1.55
CA HIS A 137 -25.03 -4.89 2.64
C HIS A 137 -24.03 -5.87 3.28
N THR A 138 -23.93 -5.68 4.60
CA THR A 138 -23.88 -6.68 5.69
C THR A 138 -22.76 -7.70 5.69
N ARG A 139 -21.58 -7.30 6.18
CA ARG A 139 -20.79 -8.19 7.04
C ARG A 139 -19.96 -7.37 8.03
N GLY A 140 -20.25 -7.54 9.31
CA GLY A 140 -19.40 -7.01 10.36
C GLY A 140 -18.12 -7.84 10.43
N VAL A 141 -17.00 -7.28 9.96
CA VAL A 141 -15.67 -7.80 10.24
C VAL A 141 -15.45 -7.60 11.74
N GLY A 142 -15.71 -8.66 12.52
CA GLY A 142 -15.53 -8.68 13.96
C GLY A 142 -14.05 -8.84 14.33
N GLY A 143 -13.21 -7.91 13.89
CA GLY A 143 -11.80 -7.84 14.25
C GLY A 143 -11.58 -6.82 15.36
N HIS A 144 -10.85 -7.21 16.39
CA HIS A 144 -10.41 -6.46 17.57
C HIS A 144 -10.41 -4.94 17.39
N ALA A 145 -10.91 -4.21 18.39
CA ALA A 145 -10.72 -2.78 18.54
C ALA A 145 -9.21 -2.48 18.70
N GLY A 146 -8.44 -2.57 17.62
CA GLY A 146 -6.98 -2.43 17.60
C GLY A 146 -6.53 -0.99 17.79
N ALA A 147 -5.24 -0.73 17.90
CA ALA A 147 -4.69 0.62 18.05
C ALA A 147 -5.09 1.58 16.88
N LYS A 148 -4.77 2.87 17.00
CA LYS A 148 -5.08 3.90 15.96
C LYS A 148 -4.57 3.52 14.56
N ASP A 149 -3.58 2.63 14.50
CA ASP A 149 -2.87 2.13 13.32
C ASP A 149 -3.28 0.70 12.91
N ALA A 150 -4.45 0.21 13.36
CA ALA A 150 -4.87 -1.17 13.10
C ALA A 150 -4.97 -1.51 11.60
N PHE A 151 -5.41 -0.56 10.77
CA PHE A 151 -5.52 -0.77 9.33
C PHE A 151 -4.13 -0.90 8.71
N GLU A 152 -3.22 0.00 9.06
CA GLU A 152 -1.84 0.03 8.57
C GLU A 152 -1.05 -1.22 9.02
N ARG A 153 -1.32 -1.75 10.22
CA ARG A 153 -0.78 -3.05 10.68
C ARG A 153 -1.27 -4.23 9.83
N VAL A 154 -2.56 -4.24 9.48
CA VAL A 154 -3.12 -5.27 8.58
C VAL A 154 -2.52 -5.14 7.18
N TYR A 155 -2.34 -3.91 6.69
CA TYR A 155 -1.63 -3.63 5.44
C TYR A 155 -0.21 -4.20 5.45
N SER A 156 0.58 -3.95 6.50
CA SER A 156 1.92 -4.51 6.64
C SER A 156 1.91 -6.05 6.64
N ALA A 157 1.02 -6.65 7.42
CA ALA A 157 0.90 -8.11 7.49
C ALA A 157 0.54 -8.72 6.12
N TRP A 158 -0.36 -8.09 5.36
CA TRP A 158 -0.68 -8.48 3.99
C TRP A 158 0.51 -8.38 3.06
N PHE A 159 1.26 -7.28 3.10
CA PHE A 159 2.39 -7.09 2.22
C PHE A 159 3.50 -8.12 2.50
N GLN A 160 3.73 -8.42 3.78
CA GLN A 160 4.63 -9.50 4.17
C GLN A 160 4.12 -10.89 3.78
N ALA A 161 2.81 -11.12 3.73
CA ALA A 161 2.23 -12.37 3.25
C ALA A 161 2.34 -12.51 1.73
N LEU A 162 2.26 -11.40 0.99
CA LEU A 162 2.53 -11.37 -0.44
C LEU A 162 3.97 -11.74 -0.75
N ASP A 163 4.94 -11.14 -0.05
CA ASP A 163 6.37 -11.44 -0.28
C ASP A 163 6.71 -12.89 0.06
N ARG A 164 6.11 -13.44 1.13
CA ARG A 164 6.25 -14.87 1.45
C ARG A 164 5.67 -15.77 0.36
N GLU A 165 4.46 -15.48 -0.11
CA GLU A 165 3.84 -16.25 -1.21
C GLU A 165 4.68 -16.16 -2.49
N TRP A 166 5.28 -15.00 -2.76
CA TRP A 166 6.18 -14.78 -3.88
C TRP A 166 7.40 -15.70 -3.83
N LEU A 167 8.08 -15.71 -2.67
CA LEU A 167 9.26 -16.54 -2.42
C LEU A 167 8.94 -18.04 -2.45
N ASP A 168 7.86 -18.46 -1.79
CA ASP A 168 7.44 -19.86 -1.72
C ASP A 168 7.19 -20.46 -3.12
N ARG A 169 6.79 -19.61 -4.07
CA ARG A 169 6.53 -20.00 -5.48
C ARG A 169 7.75 -19.86 -6.39
N GLY A 170 8.78 -19.13 -5.97
CA GLY A 170 9.81 -18.63 -6.89
C GLY A 170 9.20 -17.79 -8.03
N ALA A 171 8.18 -17.00 -7.71
CA ALA A 171 7.37 -16.29 -8.69
C ALA A 171 8.16 -15.22 -9.45
N THR A 172 7.68 -14.93 -10.66
CA THR A 172 8.15 -13.81 -11.48
C THR A 172 7.06 -12.75 -11.63
N TYR A 173 7.44 -11.58 -12.14
CA TYR A 173 6.52 -10.49 -12.47
C TYR A 173 5.24 -10.95 -13.20
N MET A 174 5.36 -11.95 -14.08
CA MET A 174 4.23 -12.48 -14.86
C MET A 174 3.16 -13.15 -13.99
N GLU A 175 3.53 -13.67 -12.82
CA GLU A 175 2.65 -14.37 -11.88
C GLU A 175 2.06 -13.45 -10.81
N PHE A 176 2.30 -12.13 -10.90
CA PHE A 176 1.86 -11.17 -9.89
C PHE A 176 0.37 -11.28 -9.53
N GLY A 177 -0.49 -11.41 -10.54
CA GLY A 177 -1.93 -11.58 -10.33
C GLY A 177 -2.28 -12.87 -9.58
N GLU A 178 -1.55 -13.96 -9.82
CA GLU A 178 -1.75 -15.24 -9.15
C GLU A 178 -1.32 -15.19 -7.69
N VAL A 179 -0.15 -14.58 -7.43
CA VAL A 179 0.36 -14.36 -6.07
C VAL A 179 -0.61 -13.49 -5.27
N MET A 180 -1.04 -12.35 -5.81
CA MET A 180 -2.04 -11.47 -5.17
C MET A 180 -3.32 -12.22 -4.81
N ASN A 181 -3.83 -13.04 -5.73
CA ASN A 181 -5.04 -13.84 -5.49
C ASN A 181 -4.84 -14.91 -4.41
N ALA A 182 -3.68 -15.56 -4.37
CA ALA A 182 -3.34 -16.54 -3.34
C ALA A 182 -3.19 -15.89 -1.96
N THR A 183 -2.47 -14.77 -1.86
CA THR A 183 -2.34 -13.98 -0.64
C THR A 183 -3.70 -13.54 -0.12
N ARG A 184 -4.56 -13.02 -0.99
CA ARG A 184 -5.93 -12.62 -0.64
C ARG A 184 -6.74 -13.76 -0.02
N LYS A 185 -6.67 -14.96 -0.61
CA LYS A 185 -7.35 -16.16 -0.07
C LYS A 185 -6.81 -16.56 1.30
N LYS A 186 -5.49 -16.54 1.48
CA LYS A 186 -4.84 -16.88 2.76
C LYS A 186 -5.27 -15.93 3.87
N VAL A 187 -5.26 -14.62 3.62
CA VAL A 187 -5.58 -13.68 4.69
C VAL A 187 -7.07 -13.52 4.93
N ARG A 188 -7.94 -13.72 3.93
CA ARG A 188 -9.39 -13.88 4.16
C ARG A 188 -9.70 -14.98 5.19
N GLY A 189 -8.93 -16.06 5.22
CA GLY A 189 -9.11 -17.14 6.19
C GLY A 189 -8.67 -16.77 7.61
N ALA A 190 -7.92 -15.68 7.77
CA ALA A 190 -7.36 -15.23 9.05
C ALA A 190 -8.07 -14.00 9.65
N LEU A 191 -8.94 -13.32 8.88
CA LEU A 191 -9.77 -12.17 9.28
C LEU A 191 -11.17 -12.61 9.71
#